data_AF-A0A413G0E0-F1
#
_entry.id   AF-A0A413G0E0-F1
#
_cell.length_a   1.000
_cell.length_b   1.000
_cell.length_c   1.000
_cell.angle_alpha   90.00
_cell.angle_beta   90.00
_cell.angle_gamma   90.00
#
_symmetry.space_group_name_H-M   'P 1'
#
loop_
_entity.id
_entity.type
_entity.pdbx_description
1 polymer ?
#
loop_
_entity_poly.entity_id
_entity_poly.type
_entity_poly.pdbx_seq_one_letter_code
_entity_poly.pdbx_strand_id
1 'polypeptide(L)' 'MGRNIKGGFLTLSGVVGIVGMIIAAMQNPATAWVTPPGRMIVSILENGLLIPTVLFLVLFIYGLYILLTEKND' A
#
# COMPACT_ATOMS: atom_id res chain seq x y z
N MET A 1 -19.80 9.93 11.16
CA MET A 1 -19.42 8.90 10.16
C MET A 1 -19.15 7.58 10.85
N GLY A 2 -19.85 6.49 10.47
CA GLY A 2 -19.71 5.20 11.12
C GLY A 2 -18.31 4.58 10.95
N ARG A 3 -17.88 3.76 11.92
CA ARG A 3 -16.60 3.03 11.93
C ARG A 3 -16.33 2.34 10.60
N ASN A 4 -17.32 1.62 10.09
CA ASN A 4 -17.23 0.86 8.85
C ASN A 4 -16.94 1.76 7.64
N ILE A 5 -17.47 3.00 7.61
CA ILE A 5 -17.21 3.91 6.49
C ILE A 5 -15.82 4.53 6.61
N LYS A 6 -15.39 4.93 7.81
CA LYS A 6 -14.03 5.46 8.02
C LYS A 6 -12.97 4.41 7.69
N GLY A 7 -13.07 3.25 8.34
CA GLY A 7 -12.14 2.14 8.13
C GLY A 7 -12.19 1.62 6.69
N GLY A 8 -13.38 1.42 6.13
CA GLY A 8 -13.57 1.01 4.74
C GLY A 8 -12.91 1.98 3.75
N PHE A 9 -13.14 3.28 3.89
CA PHE A 9 -12.51 4.29 3.04
C PHE A 9 -10.98 4.28 3.13
N LEU A 10 -10.44 4.16 4.34
CA LEU A 10 -8.99 4.08 4.58
C LEU A 10 -8.38 2.80 3.97
N THR A 11 -9.05 1.65 4.13
CA THR A 11 -8.58 0.40 3.50
C THR A 11 -8.60 0.46 1.99
N LEU A 12 -9.69 0.95 1.38
CA LEU A 12 -9.81 1.03 -0.07
C LEU A 12 -8.80 2.01 -0.67
N SER A 13 -8.60 3.18 -0.04
CA SER A 13 -7.59 4.13 -0.50
C SER A 13 -6.17 3.58 -0.37
N GLY A 14 -5.87 2.86 0.72
CA GLY A 14 -4.60 2.14 0.89
C GLY A 14 -4.37 1.08 -0.20
N VAL A 15 -5.38 0.23 -0.49
CA VAL A 15 -5.28 -0.80 -1.53
C VAL A 15 -5.05 -0.19 -2.91
N VAL A 16 -5.85 0.81 -3.29
CA VAL A 16 -5.72 1.49 -4.59
C VAL A 16 -4.33 2.12 -4.73
N GLY A 17 -3.84 2.75 -3.66
CA GLY A 17 -2.50 3.32 -3.63
C GLY A 17 -1.39 2.27 -3.80
N ILE A 18 -1.44 1.17 -3.05
CA ILE A 18 -0.46 0.07 -3.17
C ILE A 18 -0.44 -0.50 -4.59
N VAL A 19 -1.61 -0.77 -5.19
CA VAL A 19 -1.69 -1.25 -6.57
C VAL A 19 -1.08 -0.24 -7.55
N GLY A 20 -1.36 1.05 -7.37
CA GLY A 20 -0.74 2.13 -8.15
C GLY A 20 0.80 2.14 -8.03
N MET A 21 1.33 1.94 -6.82
CA MET A 21 2.78 1.87 -6.60
C MET A 21 3.41 0.65 -7.27
N ILE A 22 2.75 -0.50 -7.24
CA ILE A 22 3.22 -1.71 -7.93
C ILE A 22 3.28 -1.46 -9.43
N ILE A 23 2.23 -0.88 -10.02
CA ILE A 23 2.21 -0.57 -11.45
C ILE A 23 3.34 0.41 -11.81
N ALA A 24 3.49 1.50 -11.03
CA ALA A 24 4.55 2.49 -11.25
C ALA A 24 5.96 1.88 -11.14
N ALA A 25 6.18 0.99 -10.17
CA ALA A 25 7.45 0.28 -10.02
C ALA A 25 7.73 -0.67 -11.19
N MET A 26 6.70 -1.35 -11.70
CA MET A 26 6.84 -2.30 -12.80
C MET A 26 6.96 -1.64 -14.18
N GLN A 27 6.61 -0.36 -14.32
CA GLN A 27 6.85 0.40 -15.55
C GLN A 27 8.35 0.63 -15.82
N ASN A 28 9.15 0.78 -14.76
CA ASN A 28 10.61 0.91 -14.83
C ASN A 28 11.26 -0.14 -13.93
N PRO A 29 11.32 -1.41 -14.37
CA PRO A 29 11.75 -2.50 -13.51
C PRO A 29 13.27 -2.50 -13.30
N ALA A 30 13.68 -2.74 -12.05
CA ALA A 30 15.08 -2.94 -11.67
C ALA A 30 15.72 -4.09 -12.45
N THR A 31 16.90 -3.85 -13.01
CA THR A 31 17.67 -4.85 -13.77
C THR A 31 18.54 -5.73 -12.86
N ALA A 32 18.85 -5.24 -11.66
CA ALA A 32 19.72 -5.89 -10.70
C ALA A 32 19.13 -7.15 -10.03
N TRP A 33 17.82 -7.40 -10.18
CA TRP A 33 17.14 -8.52 -9.51
C TRP A 33 16.39 -9.44 -10.48
N VAL A 34 16.59 -10.75 -10.34
CA VAL A 34 16.04 -11.76 -11.27
C VAL A 34 14.70 -12.33 -10.81
N THR A 35 14.46 -12.42 -9.50
CA THR A 35 13.19 -12.96 -8.98
C THR A 35 12.10 -11.89 -9.00
N PRO A 36 10.88 -12.16 -9.53
CA PRO A 36 9.84 -11.14 -9.67
C PRO A 36 9.46 -10.39 -8.39
N PRO A 37 9.26 -11.04 -7.21
CA PRO A 37 8.95 -10.32 -5.99
C PRO A 37 10.07 -9.38 -5.53
N GLY A 38 11.32 -9.87 -5.59
CA GLY A 38 12.49 -9.06 -5.26
C GLY A 38 12.70 -7.91 -6.25
N ARG A 39 12.47 -8.15 -7.55
CA ARG A 39 12.52 -7.12 -8.59
C ARG A 39 11.51 -6.02 -8.31
N MET A 40 10.28 -6.35 -7.94
CA MET A 40 9.26 -5.35 -7.59
C MET A 40 9.71 -4.47 -6.42
N ILE A 41 10.21 -5.06 -5.33
CA ILE A 41 10.68 -4.30 -4.16
C ILE A 41 11.84 -3.39 -4.53
N VAL A 42 12.86 -3.93 -5.21
CA VAL A 42 14.02 -3.15 -5.64
C VAL A 42 13.60 -2.04 -6.62
N SER A 43 12.63 -2.29 -7.49
CA SER A 43 12.09 -1.26 -8.39
C SER A 43 11.38 -0.13 -7.64
N ILE A 44 10.68 -0.43 -6.54
CA ILE A 44 10.09 0.61 -5.67
C ILE A 44 11.19 1.49 -5.05
N LEU A 45 12.31 0.89 -4.65
CA LEU A 45 13.45 1.62 -4.08
C LEU A 45 14.16 2.46 -5.15
N GLU A 46 14.54 1.86 -6.28
CA GLU A 46 15.30 2.51 -7.35
C GLU A 46 14.50 3.63 -8.02
N ASN A 47 13.18 3.47 -8.16
CA ASN A 47 12.32 4.52 -8.73
C ASN A 47 11.93 5.61 -7.72
N GLY A 48 12.48 5.60 -6.49
CA GLY A 48 12.18 6.60 -5.46
C GLY A 48 10.74 6.55 -4.92
N LEU A 49 10.05 5.42 -5.12
CA LEU A 49 8.64 5.21 -4.77
C LEU A 49 8.44 4.76 -3.32
N LEU A 50 9.51 4.72 -2.52
CA LEU A 50 9.48 4.26 -1.13
C LEU A 50 8.50 5.06 -0.26
N ILE A 51 8.60 6.40 -0.27
CA ILE A 51 7.80 7.26 0.60
C ILE A 51 6.29 7.11 0.31
N PRO A 52 5.83 7.20 -0.95
CA PRO A 52 4.42 6.97 -1.25
C PRO A 52 3.96 5.55 -0.89
N THR A 53 4.80 4.53 -1.12
CA THR A 53 4.47 3.13 -0.78
C THR A 53 4.25 2.94 0.71
N VAL A 54 5.13 3.50 1.55
CA VAL A 54 5.00 3.44 3.01
C VAL A 54 3.73 4.16 3.46
N LEU A 55 3.41 5.32 2.89
CA LEU A 55 2.19 6.06 3.22
C LEU A 55 0.93 5.24 2.95
N PHE A 56 0.82 4.63 1.77
CA PHE A 56 -0.37 3.82 1.43
C PHE A 56 -0.47 2.54 2.29
N LEU A 57 0.68 1.97 2.66
CA LEU A 57 0.73 0.82 3.57
C LEU A 57 0.25 1.21 4.98
N VAL A 58 0.63 2.38 5.49
CA VAL A 58 0.12 2.92 6.76
C VAL A 58 -1.39 3.16 6.70
N LEU A 59 -1.90 3.77 5.62
CA LEU A 59 -3.34 3.98 5.44
C LEU A 59 -4.12 2.66 5.41
N PHE A 60 -3.59 1.65 4.73
CA PHE A 60 -4.18 0.32 4.66
C PHE A 60 -4.26 -0.34 6.04
N ILE A 61 -3.14 -0.39 6.77
CA ILE A 61 -3.09 -0.98 8.11
C ILE A 61 -4.00 -0.23 9.07
N TYR A 62 -4.00 1.11 9.03
CA TYR A 62 -4.85 1.92 9.89
C TYR A 62 -6.35 1.74 9.58
N GLY A 63 -6.70 1.63 8.30
CA GLY A 63 -8.06 1.29 7.88
C GLY A 63 -8.50 -0.07 8.41
N LEU A 64 -7.63 -1.10 8.30
CA LEU A 64 -7.90 -2.43 8.82
C LEU A 64 -8.02 -2.42 10.34
N TYR A 65 -7.13 -1.69 11.02
CA TYR A 65 -7.20 -1.50 12.47
C TYR A 65 -8.57 -0.98 12.88
N ILE A 66 -9.07 0.10 12.27
CA ILE A 66 -10.40 0.65 12.57
C ILE A 66 -11.54 -0.35 12.29
N LEU A 67 -11.44 -1.15 11.23
CA LEU A 67 -12.47 -2.14 10.90
C LEU A 67 -12.48 -3.33 11.87
N LEU A 68 -11.30 -3.74 12.33
CA LEU A 68 -11.10 -4.89 13.18
C LEU A 68 -11.20 -4.56 14.68
N THR A 69 -10.98 -3.30 15.08
CA THR A 69 -11.18 -2.87 16.46
C THR A 69 -12.64 -3.01 16.83
N GLU A 70 -12.95 -3.73 17.91
CA GLU A 70 -14.31 -3.85 18.42
C GLU A 70 -14.94 -2.47 18.62
N LYS A 71 -16.24 -2.41 18.31
CA LYS A 71 -17.04 -1.24 18.65
C LYS A 71 -17.28 -1.33 20.16
N ASN A 72 -16.48 -0.60 20.93
CA ASN A 72 -16.80 -0.35 22.34
C ASN A 72 -18.05 0.55 22.35
N ASP A 73 -19.21 -0.09 22.45
CA ASP A 73 -20.50 0.56 22.70
C ASP A 73 -20.65 0.89 24.19
#